data_AF-A0A212CQH6-F1
#
_entry.id   AF-A0A212CQH6-F1
#
_cell.length_a   1.000
_cell.length_b   1.000
_cell.length_c   1.000
_cell.angle_alpha   90.00
_cell.angle_beta   90.00
_cell.angle_gamma   90.00
#
_symmetry.space_group_name_H-M   'P 1'
#
loop_
_entity.id
_entity.type
_entity.pdbx_description
1 polymer ?
#
loop_
_entity_poly.entity_id
_entity_poly.type
_entity_poly.pdbx_seq_one_letter_code
_entity_poly.pdbx_strand_id
1 'polypeptide(L)'
;MIVEYQCQSYYELRGNRKVVCQSGEWSEPPKCLEACVISEETMRKHRIQLRWKDDTKLYSKTEDNIEFMCQRGYRPVTPRHTFRTTCREG
;
A
#
# COMPACT_ATOMS: atom_id res chain seq x y z
N MET A 1 21.09 -25.41 0.42
CA MET A 1 20.17 -25.08 -0.69
C MET A 1 19.61 -23.68 -0.46
N ILE A 2 19.39 -22.86 -1.49
CA ILE A 2 18.85 -21.49 -1.35
C ILE A 2 17.63 -21.35 -2.25
N VAL A 3 16.57 -20.75 -1.73
CA VAL A 3 15.36 -20.38 -2.49
C VAL A 3 15.12 -18.89 -2.36
N GLU A 4 14.54 -18.28 -3.40
CA GLU A 4 14.21 -16.86 -3.41
C GLU A 4 12.69 -16.66 -3.42
N TYR A 5 12.19 -15.85 -2.51
CA TYR A 5 10.77 -15.52 -2.38
C TYR A 5 10.44 -14.25 -3.16
N GLN A 6 9.22 -14.18 -3.68
CA GLN A 6 8.69 -12.98 -4.31
C GLN A 6 7.23 -12.79 -3.88
N CYS A 7 6.88 -11.57 -3.49
CA CYS A 7 5.50 -11.22 -3.17
C CYS A 7 4.69 -10.95 -4.44
N GLN A 8 3.37 -11.04 -4.32
CA GLN A 8 2.46 -10.62 -5.37
C GLN A 8 2.66 -9.14 -5.72
N SER A 9 2.18 -8.72 -6.90
CA SER A 9 2.26 -7.32 -7.32
C SER A 9 1.66 -6.40 -6.26
N TYR A 10 2.30 -5.26 -6.01
CA TYR A 10 1.93 -4.23 -5.02
C TYR A 10 2.13 -4.61 -3.53
N TYR A 11 2.38 -5.87 -3.20
CA TYR A 11 2.74 -6.27 -1.84
C TYR A 11 4.22 -5.99 -1.60
N GLU A 12 4.56 -5.58 -0.38
CA GLU A 12 5.94 -5.25 -0.02
C GLU A 12 6.60 -6.41 0.73
N LEU A 13 7.78 -6.85 0.27
CA LEU A 13 8.51 -7.95 0.91
C LEU A 13 9.32 -7.43 2.09
N ARG A 14 8.96 -7.86 3.30
CA ARG A 14 9.67 -7.54 4.54
C ARG A 14 10.45 -8.74 5.06
N GLY A 15 11.77 -8.58 5.16
CA GLY A 15 12.69 -9.62 5.62
C GLY A 15 13.66 -10.08 4.53
N ASN A 16 14.33 -11.20 4.78
CA ASN A 16 15.30 -11.74 3.83
C ASN A 16 14.59 -12.48 2.69
N ARG A 17 14.79 -12.00 1.46
CA ARG A 17 14.23 -12.63 0.26
C ARG A 17 14.79 -14.04 0.01
N LYS A 18 16.04 -14.28 0.41
CA LYS A 18 16.75 -15.53 0.19
C LYS A 18 16.70 -16.37 1.46
N VAL A 19 16.08 -17.53 1.36
CA VAL A 19 15.94 -18.48 2.47
C VAL A 19 16.89 -19.65 2.23
N VAL A 20 17.65 -20.02 3.25
CA VAL A 20 18.71 -21.04 3.15
C VAL A 20 18.32 -22.26 3.97
N CYS A 21 18.47 -23.45 3.41
CA CYS A 21 18.40 -24.71 4.13
C CYS A 21 19.80 -25.11 4.61
N GLN A 22 19.95 -25.23 5.93
CA GLN A 22 21.16 -25.71 6.61
C GLN A 22 20.76 -26.83 7.58
N SER A 23 21.46 -27.97 7.51
CA SER A 23 21.21 -29.12 8.40
C SER A 23 19.76 -29.63 8.44
N GLY A 24 19.00 -29.44 7.34
CA GLY A 24 17.59 -29.83 7.26
C GLY A 24 16.59 -28.77 7.76
N GLU A 25 17.07 -27.65 8.29
CA GLU A 25 16.23 -26.53 8.74
C GLU A 25 16.34 -25.34 7.78
N TRP A 26 15.20 -24.71 7.51
CA TRP A 26 15.13 -23.48 6.73
C TRP A 26 15.29 -22.26 7.64
N SER A 27 16.02 -21.25 7.17
CA SER A 27 16.03 -19.93 7.81
C SER A 27 14.64 -19.28 7.81
N GLU A 28 14.44 -18.24 8.61
CA GLU A 28 13.15 -17.53 8.68
C GLU A 28 12.70 -17.00 7.30
N PRO A 29 11.48 -17.32 6.83
CA PRO A 29 10.98 -16.82 5.56
C PRO A 29 10.53 -15.35 5.67
N PRO A 30 10.55 -14.58 4.56
CA PRO A 30 10.07 -13.20 4.57
C PRO A 30 8.55 -13.12 4.67
N LYS A 31 8.04 -11.94 5.04
CA LYS A 31 6.61 -11.61 5.04
C LYS A 31 6.26 -10.73 3.85
N CYS A 32 5.05 -10.87 3.34
CA CYS A 32 4.49 -9.96 2.34
C CYS A 32 3.48 -9.04 3.02
N LEU A 33 3.76 -7.74 3.07
CA LEU A 33 2.88 -6.74 3.63
C LEU A 33 1.78 -6.38 2.63
N GLU A 34 0.53 -6.31 3.10
CA GLU A 34 -0.63 -6.07 2.23
C GLU A 34 -0.67 -4.65 1.69
N ALA A 35 -0.97 -4.54 0.40
CA ALA A 35 -1.21 -3.25 -0.25
C ALA A 35 -2.58 -2.67 0.15
N CYS A 36 -2.69 -1.36 0.21
CA CYS A 36 -3.97 -0.69 0.42
C CYS A 36 -4.71 -0.54 -0.90
N VAL A 37 -6.00 -0.88 -0.90
CA VAL A 37 -6.89 -0.68 -2.05
C VAL A 37 -7.64 0.63 -1.90
N ILE A 38 -7.35 1.58 -2.78
CA ILE A 38 -8.03 2.89 -2.81
C ILE A 38 -9.30 2.76 -3.65
N SER A 39 -10.42 2.44 -3.00
CA SER A 39 -11.71 2.23 -3.69
C SER A 39 -12.28 3.53 -4.26
N GLU A 40 -12.56 3.53 -5.58
CA GLU A 40 -13.28 4.61 -6.26
C GLU A 40 -14.68 4.84 -5.68
N GLU A 41 -15.35 3.78 -5.25
CA GLU A 41 -16.66 3.87 -4.63
C GLU A 41 -16.60 4.66 -3.32
N THR A 42 -15.63 4.34 -2.46
CA THR A 42 -15.41 5.05 -1.19
C THR A 42 -15.08 6.51 -1.46
N MET A 43 -14.18 6.81 -2.41
CA MET A 43 -13.85 8.18 -2.79
C MET A 43 -15.09 8.96 -3.27
N ARG A 44 -15.91 8.34 -4.13
CA ARG A 44 -17.15 8.94 -4.63
C ARG A 44 -18.15 9.21 -3.52
N LYS A 45 -18.36 8.25 -2.61
CA LYS A 45 -19.25 8.38 -1.45
C LYS A 45 -18.86 9.56 -0.56
N HIS A 46 -17.56 9.77 -0.37
CA HIS A 46 -17.02 10.85 0.46
C HIS A 46 -16.71 12.14 -0.32
N ARG A 47 -16.99 12.20 -1.62
CA ARG A 47 -16.76 13.38 -2.50
C ARG A 47 -15.30 13.86 -2.47
N ILE A 48 -14.38 12.91 -2.39
CA ILE A 48 -12.93 13.13 -2.44
C ILE A 48 -12.35 12.47 -3.70
N GLN A 49 -11.12 12.83 -4.04
CA GLN A 49 -10.34 12.26 -5.13
C GLN A 49 -8.86 12.29 -4.76
N LEU A 50 -8.06 11.45 -5.41
CA LEU A 50 -6.61 11.52 -5.30
C LEU A 50 -6.11 12.87 -5.83
N ARG A 51 -5.20 13.50 -5.09
CA ARG A 51 -4.60 14.78 -5.48
C ARG A 51 -3.72 14.64 -6.73
N TRP A 52 -3.07 13.48 -6.86
CA TRP A 52 -2.26 13.11 -8.02
C TRP A 52 -2.79 11.79 -8.56
N LYS A 53 -3.19 11.77 -9.84
CA LYS A 53 -3.69 10.59 -10.54
C LYS A 53 -2.56 10.02 -11.41
N ASP A 54 -1.93 8.97 -10.93
CA ASP A 54 -1.15 8.06 -11.76
C ASP A 54 -2.01 6.80 -11.99
N ASP A 55 -1.98 6.23 -13.19
CA ASP A 55 -2.86 5.11 -13.59
C ASP A 55 -2.73 3.86 -12.69
N THR A 56 -1.66 3.77 -11.89
CA THR A 56 -1.39 2.67 -10.94
C THR A 56 -1.89 2.91 -9.51
N LYS A 57 -2.45 4.09 -9.20
CA LYS A 57 -2.69 4.53 -7.81
C LYS A 57 -3.95 3.98 -7.14
N LEU A 58 -4.63 3.00 -7.76
CA LEU A 58 -5.70 2.24 -7.11
C LEU A 58 -5.16 1.23 -6.09
N TYR A 59 -3.90 0.83 -6.23
CA TYR A 59 -3.17 0.01 -5.27
C TYR A 59 -1.97 0.78 -4.76
N SER A 60 -1.89 0.96 -3.44
CA SER A 60 -0.77 1.65 -2.78
C SER A 60 0.03 0.63 -2.00
N LYS A 61 1.36 0.62 -2.15
CA LYS A 61 2.21 -0.25 -1.33
C LYS A 61 2.18 0.20 0.12
N THR A 62 2.47 -0.72 1.04
CA THR A 62 2.69 -0.36 2.45
C THR A 62 3.77 0.71 2.55
N GLU A 63 3.54 1.69 3.43
CA GLU A 63 4.38 2.89 3.63
C GLU A 63 4.27 3.99 2.55
N ASP A 64 3.51 3.78 1.48
CA ASP A 64 3.20 4.84 0.52
C ASP A 64 2.35 5.95 1.15
N ASN A 65 2.63 7.19 0.79
CA ASN A 65 1.86 8.36 1.22
C ASN A 65 0.79 8.71 0.20
N ILE A 66 -0.46 8.68 0.66
CA ILE A 66 -1.64 8.96 -0.14
C ILE A 66 -2.17 10.34 0.26
N GLU A 67 -2.36 11.21 -0.73
CA GLU A 67 -2.94 12.53 -0.53
C GLU A 67 -4.24 12.68 -1.33
N PHE A 68 -5.28 13.06 -0.62
CA PHE A 68 -6.61 13.31 -1.17
C PHE A 68 -6.88 14.82 -1.29
N MET A 69 -7.87 15.14 -2.11
CA MET A 69 -8.46 16.46 -2.20
C MET A 69 -9.96 16.36 -2.43
N CYS A 70 -10.71 17.42 -2.14
CA CYS A 70 -12.13 17.47 -2.47
C CYS A 70 -12.33 17.43 -3.99
N GLN A 71 -13.41 16.78 -4.42
CA GLN A 71 -13.89 16.90 -5.79
C GLN A 71 -14.31 18.34 -6.11
N ARG A 72 -14.36 18.68 -7.40
CA ARG A 72 -14.77 20.01 -7.86
C ARG A 72 -16.18 20.35 -7.34
N GLY A 73 -16.34 21.52 -6.75
CA GLY A 73 -17.60 21.98 -6.16
C GLY A 73 -17.75 21.69 -4.66
N TYR A 74 -16.85 20.90 -4.06
CA TYR A 74 -16.84 20.65 -2.62
C TYR A 74 -15.68 21.37 -1.93
N ARG A 75 -15.83 21.58 -0.61
CA ARG A 75 -14.84 22.28 0.23
C ARG A 75 -14.45 21.41 1.42
N PRO A 76 -13.19 21.49 1.87
CA PRO A 76 -12.75 20.76 3.05
C PRO A 76 -13.43 21.32 4.31
N VAL A 77 -13.97 20.42 5.13
CA VAL A 77 -14.54 20.75 6.45
C VAL A 77 -13.48 20.53 7.55
N THR A 78 -12.56 19.60 7.32
CA THR A 78 -11.45 19.28 8.23
C THR A 78 -10.15 19.96 7.79
N PRO A 79 -9.17 20.09 8.72
CA PRO A 79 -7.86 20.63 8.38
C PRO A 79 -7.14 19.86 7.27
N ARG A 80 -6.33 20.56 6.45
CA ARG A 80 -5.63 19.97 5.29
C ARG A 80 -4.76 18.76 5.62
N HIS A 81 -4.17 18.68 6.81
CA HIS A 81 -3.32 17.55 7.18
C HIS A 81 -4.11 16.23 7.29
N THR A 82 -5.43 16.28 7.51
CA THR A 82 -6.30 15.08 7.59
C THR A 82 -6.53 14.42 6.23
N PHE A 83 -6.15 15.08 5.13
CA PHE A 83 -6.24 14.55 3.77
C PHE A 83 -5.01 13.74 3.35
N ARG A 84 -4.02 13.60 4.24
CA ARG A 84 -2.79 12.84 4.01
C ARG A 84 -2.78 11.63 4.94
N THR A 85 -2.53 10.45 4.38
CA THR A 85 -2.41 9.21 5.14
C THR A 85 -1.30 8.34 4.56
N THR A 86 -0.85 7.37 5.34
CA THR A 86 0.13 6.38 4.92
C THR A 86 -0.55 5.02 4.87
N CYS A 87 -0.34 4.26 3.80
CA CYS A 87 -0.82 2.88 3.71
C CYS A 87 -0.12 2.00 4.76
N ARG A 88 -0.89 1.20 5.51
CA ARG A 88 -0.35 0.35 6.59
C ARG A 88 -1.00 -1.04 6.59
N GLU A 89 -0.39 -1.96 5.84
CA GLU A 89 -0.71 -3.40 5.87
C GLU A 89 -2.21 -3.70 5.69
N GLY A 90 -2.82 -3.12 4.64
CA GLY A 90 -4.25 -3.30 4.28
C GLY A 90 -5.16 -2.14 4.69
#